data_AF-L9W4Y5-F1
#
_entry.id   AF-L9W4Y5-F1
#
_cell.length_a   1.000
_cell.length_b   1.000
_cell.length_c   1.000
_cell.angle_alpha   90.00
_cell.angle_beta   90.00
_cell.angle_gamma   90.00
#
_symmetry.space_group_name_H-M   'P 1'
#
loop_
_entity.id
_entity.type
_entity.pdbx_description
1 polymer ?
#
loop_
_entity_poly.entity_id
_entity_poly.type
_entity_poly.pdbx_seq_one_letter_code
_entity_poly.pdbx_strand_id
1 'polypeptide(L)'
;MSSNRPESDAINSTVPPNEHWSSVSKHVVNSYLEANNALLAAMGLSPSSERQMGTLTARHSPATTDAPIRELAFGDDAWLMERSVDSYDDLAVGDYVRFTKPIDDTDVSAFAHISGDTNQLHLVKSFAERTQFGGRIAHGTLVAGTISAALARFPGLTIYLSQDLEFRAPVEVGTTVTATCEIVEELGATRYRLHTSVETDDEVTVIDGEAIVVIKESPEN
;
A
#
# COMPACT_ATOMS: atom_id res chain seq x y z
N MET A 1 6.75 21.59 -69.03
CA MET A 1 5.39 21.05 -69.25
C MET A 1 5.05 20.13 -68.10
N SER A 2 3.88 20.35 -67.47
CA SER A 2 3.09 19.54 -66.50
C SER A 2 3.77 18.53 -65.58
N SER A 3 3.67 18.67 -64.25
CA SER A 3 2.49 18.42 -63.38
C SER A 3 2.15 16.94 -63.21
N ASN A 4 2.37 16.40 -62.00
CA ASN A 4 1.28 15.94 -61.13
C ASN A 4 1.82 15.51 -59.75
N ARG A 5 1.39 16.24 -58.70
CA ARG A 5 1.27 15.72 -57.34
C ARG A 5 -0.01 14.88 -57.24
N PRO A 6 -0.08 13.90 -56.35
CA PRO A 6 -1.29 13.59 -55.62
C PRO A 6 -1.25 14.29 -54.25
N GLU A 7 -2.41 14.83 -53.88
CA GLU A 7 -2.70 15.52 -52.64
C GLU A 7 -2.72 14.58 -51.42
N SER A 8 -2.57 15.21 -50.27
CA SER A 8 -2.71 14.69 -48.92
C SER A 8 -4.15 14.30 -48.60
N ASP A 9 -4.36 13.07 -48.13
CA ASP A 9 -5.45 12.77 -47.20
C ASP A 9 -4.91 12.80 -45.78
N ALA A 10 -5.16 13.93 -45.12
CA ALA A 10 -5.00 14.09 -43.70
C ALA A 10 -6.09 13.29 -42.98
N ILE A 11 -5.74 12.14 -42.40
CA ILE A 11 -6.47 11.62 -41.25
C ILE A 11 -5.77 12.18 -40.02
N ASN A 12 -6.26 13.35 -39.62
CA ASN A 12 -5.97 13.94 -38.33
C ASN A 12 -6.71 13.11 -37.25
N SER A 13 -6.10 12.05 -36.75
CA SER A 13 -6.51 11.42 -35.48
C SER A 13 -5.59 11.92 -34.37
N THR A 14 -5.74 13.18 -34.01
CA THR A 14 -5.22 13.69 -32.74
C THR A 14 -6.08 13.15 -31.61
N VAL A 15 -5.79 11.93 -31.18
CA VAL A 15 -6.16 11.47 -29.85
C VAL A 15 -5.21 12.15 -28.85
N PRO A 16 -5.71 12.83 -27.81
CA PRO A 16 -4.87 13.54 -26.85
C PRO A 16 -3.88 12.59 -26.16
N PRO A 17 -2.66 13.04 -25.82
CA PRO A 17 -1.62 12.21 -25.18
C PRO A 17 -2.08 11.46 -23.92
N ASN A 18 -3.13 11.98 -23.28
CA ASN A 18 -3.72 11.52 -22.04
C ASN A 18 -4.42 10.14 -22.18
N GLU A 19 -4.85 9.77 -23.40
CA GLU A 19 -5.52 8.48 -23.66
C GLU A 19 -4.52 7.32 -23.80
N HIS A 20 -3.27 7.59 -24.20
CA HIS A 20 -2.21 6.58 -24.26
C HIS A 20 -1.70 6.17 -22.88
N TRP A 21 -1.59 7.09 -21.93
CA TRP A 21 -1.17 6.78 -20.56
C TRP A 21 -2.24 6.03 -19.77
N SER A 22 -3.52 6.40 -19.90
CA SER A 22 -4.60 5.66 -19.25
C SER A 22 -4.73 4.24 -19.80
N SER A 23 -4.54 4.03 -21.10
CA SER A 23 -4.61 2.68 -21.71
C SER A 23 -3.40 1.82 -21.35
N VAL A 24 -2.18 2.36 -21.38
CA VAL A 24 -0.97 1.62 -20.98
C VAL A 24 -1.01 1.25 -19.50
N SER A 25 -1.38 2.17 -18.60
CA SER A 25 -1.51 1.87 -17.17
C SER A 25 -2.62 0.84 -16.91
N LYS A 26 -3.78 0.96 -17.57
CA LYS A 26 -4.86 -0.04 -17.47
C LYS A 26 -4.43 -1.41 -17.97
N HIS A 27 -3.71 -1.50 -19.08
CA HIS A 27 -3.24 -2.78 -19.61
C HIS A 27 -2.17 -3.43 -18.74
N VAL A 28 -1.23 -2.64 -18.19
CA VAL A 28 -0.23 -3.13 -17.25
C VAL A 28 -0.90 -3.62 -15.97
N VAL A 29 -1.81 -2.84 -15.37
CA VAL A 29 -2.56 -3.22 -14.17
C VAL A 29 -3.42 -4.46 -14.40
N ASN A 30 -4.16 -4.53 -15.52
CA ASN A 30 -4.95 -5.71 -15.86
C ASN A 30 -4.07 -6.95 -16.08
N SER A 31 -2.89 -6.80 -16.68
CA SER A 31 -1.95 -7.92 -16.87
C SER A 31 -1.40 -8.44 -15.55
N TYR A 32 -1.13 -7.56 -14.58
CA TYR A 32 -0.72 -7.95 -13.23
C TYR A 32 -1.85 -8.60 -12.45
N LEU A 33 -3.08 -8.10 -12.58
CA LEU A 33 -4.27 -8.73 -12.00
C LEU A 33 -4.48 -10.14 -12.58
N GLU A 34 -4.39 -10.31 -13.89
CA GLU A 34 -4.51 -11.62 -14.55
C GLU A 34 -3.40 -12.60 -14.12
N ALA A 35 -2.16 -12.13 -14.04
CA ALA A 35 -1.03 -12.93 -13.58
C ALA A 35 -1.19 -13.36 -12.11
N ASN A 36 -1.60 -12.44 -11.24
CA ASN A 36 -1.88 -12.72 -9.83
C ASN A 36 -3.06 -13.69 -9.69
N ASN A 37 -4.10 -13.57 -10.53
CA ASN A 37 -5.25 -14.47 -10.51
C ASN A 37 -4.86 -15.89 -10.92
N ALA A 38 -4.02 -16.04 -11.93
CA ALA A 38 -3.50 -17.34 -12.34
C ALA A 38 -2.65 -17.98 -11.23
N LEU A 39 -1.82 -17.19 -10.56
CA LEU A 39 -1.01 -17.66 -9.43
C LEU A 39 -1.87 -18.09 -8.24
N LEU A 40 -2.90 -17.32 -7.88
CA LEU A 40 -3.81 -17.65 -6.78
C LEU A 40 -4.64 -18.90 -7.05
N ALA A 41 -5.08 -19.09 -8.30
CA ALA A 41 -5.73 -20.32 -8.72
C ALA A 41 -4.80 -21.53 -8.57
N ALA A 42 -3.51 -21.37 -8.91
CA ALA A 42 -2.50 -22.42 -8.71
C ALA A 42 -2.23 -22.71 -7.21
N MET A 43 -2.42 -21.72 -6.34
CA MET A 43 -2.33 -21.86 -4.88
C MET A 43 -3.63 -22.38 -4.22
N GLY A 44 -4.67 -22.68 -5.00
CA GLY A 44 -5.94 -23.22 -4.48
C GLY A 44 -6.86 -22.17 -3.82
N LEU A 45 -6.58 -20.88 -4.02
CA LEU A 45 -7.32 -19.76 -3.40
C LEU A 45 -8.45 -19.24 -4.31
N SER A 46 -9.25 -20.14 -4.91
CA SER A 46 -10.39 -19.78 -5.77
C SER A 46 -11.67 -19.51 -4.95
N PRO A 47 -12.59 -18.64 -5.41
CA PRO A 47 -13.78 -18.29 -4.64
C PRO A 47 -14.77 -19.48 -4.55
N SER A 48 -15.25 -19.74 -3.34
CA SER A 48 -16.40 -20.62 -3.06
C SER A 48 -17.71 -19.82 -3.17
N SER A 49 -18.67 -20.36 -3.92
CA SER A 49 -19.98 -19.76 -4.20
C SER A 49 -20.97 -19.80 -3.03
N GLU A 50 -21.59 -18.63 -2.77
CA GLU A 50 -22.91 -18.30 -2.19
C GLU A 50 -23.48 -19.07 -0.98
N ARG A 51 -23.81 -18.33 0.10
CA ARG A 51 -25.05 -18.57 0.87
C ARG A 51 -25.56 -17.34 1.68
N GLN A 52 -26.68 -16.80 1.18
CA GLN A 52 -27.93 -16.33 1.81
C GLN A 52 -27.97 -15.42 3.07
N MET A 53 -28.70 -14.31 2.86
CA MET A 53 -29.09 -13.17 3.69
C MET A 53 -29.80 -13.48 5.03
N GLY A 54 -29.49 -12.70 6.07
CA GLY A 54 -30.26 -12.55 7.31
C GLY A 54 -30.12 -11.14 7.91
N THR A 55 -31.24 -10.46 8.09
CA THR A 55 -31.39 -9.05 8.52
C THR A 55 -31.30 -8.87 10.06
N LEU A 56 -30.67 -7.79 10.56
CA LEU A 56 -31.26 -6.76 11.45
C LEU A 56 -30.22 -5.87 12.19
N THR A 57 -30.25 -4.58 11.82
CA THR A 57 -30.08 -3.33 12.60
C THR A 57 -29.41 -3.33 13.99
N ALA A 58 -28.37 -2.51 14.16
CA ALA A 58 -28.27 -1.50 15.25
C ALA A 58 -27.14 -0.50 14.97
N ARG A 59 -27.37 0.77 15.32
CA ARG A 59 -26.43 1.90 15.19
C ARG A 59 -25.45 1.89 16.37
N HIS A 60 -24.17 2.20 16.17
CA HIS A 60 -23.31 2.79 17.21
C HIS A 60 -22.23 3.70 16.60
N SER A 61 -22.01 4.82 17.28
CA SER A 61 -21.00 5.86 17.01
C SER A 61 -19.56 5.32 17.19
N PRO A 62 -18.52 5.95 16.58
CA PRO A 62 -17.19 5.36 16.55
C PRO A 62 -16.57 5.38 17.94
N ALA A 63 -16.28 4.20 18.47
CA ALA A 63 -15.47 4.03 19.65
C ALA A 63 -14.02 3.79 19.19
N THR A 64 -13.09 4.58 19.72
CA THR A 64 -11.68 4.23 19.73
C THR A 64 -11.52 2.92 20.50
N THR A 65 -11.33 1.82 19.79
CA THR A 65 -11.18 0.49 20.38
C THR A 65 -9.74 0.33 20.88
N ASP A 66 -9.58 0.12 22.20
CA ASP A 66 -8.32 -0.36 22.79
C ASP A 66 -7.97 -1.71 22.17
N ALA A 67 -6.75 -1.86 21.64
CA ALA A 67 -6.35 -3.03 20.86
C ALA A 67 -6.48 -4.35 21.65
N PRO A 68 -7.27 -5.34 21.21
CA PRO A 68 -7.28 -6.65 21.84
C PRO A 68 -6.48 -7.63 20.98
N ILE A 69 -5.14 -7.58 21.02
CA ILE A 69 -4.34 -8.70 20.51
C ILE A 69 -3.21 -9.02 21.49
N ARG A 70 -3.38 -10.18 22.13
CA ARG A 70 -2.42 -10.96 22.92
C ARG A 70 -0.97 -10.62 22.55
N GLU A 71 -0.31 -9.89 23.44
CA GLU A 71 1.10 -9.48 23.47
C GLU A 71 2.00 -10.33 22.55
N LEU A 72 2.01 -9.99 21.26
CA LEU A 72 3.00 -10.51 20.34
C LEU A 72 4.31 -9.89 20.81
N ALA A 73 5.37 -10.69 20.94
CA ALA A 73 6.68 -10.27 21.49
C ALA A 73 7.37 -9.11 20.73
N PHE A 74 6.70 -8.53 19.73
CA PHE A 74 7.16 -7.49 18.83
C PHE A 74 6.24 -6.24 18.85
N GLY A 75 5.30 -6.13 19.80
CA GLY A 75 4.52 -4.91 20.03
C GLY A 75 5.34 -3.85 20.78
N ASP A 76 4.99 -2.58 20.59
CA ASP A 76 5.61 -1.43 21.26
C ASP A 76 4.54 -0.39 21.63
N ASP A 77 4.64 0.19 22.83
CA ASP A 77 3.66 1.15 23.36
C ASP A 77 3.64 2.48 22.58
N ALA A 78 4.70 2.81 21.85
CA ALA A 78 4.76 4.01 21.01
C ALA A 78 4.00 3.85 19.68
N TRP A 79 3.54 2.64 19.35
CA TRP A 79 2.85 2.40 18.09
C TRP A 79 1.37 2.73 18.21
N LEU A 80 0.85 3.45 17.21
CA LEU A 80 -0.57 3.79 17.13
C LEU A 80 -1.22 3.07 15.96
N MET A 81 -2.48 2.71 16.15
CA MET A 81 -3.32 2.08 15.16
C MET A 81 -4.68 2.78 15.14
N GLU A 82 -5.18 3.04 13.95
CA GLU A 82 -6.53 3.54 13.70
C GLU A 82 -7.14 2.71 12.57
N ARG A 83 -8.44 2.42 12.64
CA ARG A 83 -9.18 1.80 11.53
C ARG A 83 -10.59 2.36 11.48
N SER A 84 -11.16 2.47 10.28
CA SER A 84 -12.54 2.96 10.09
C SER A 84 -13.60 1.92 10.43
N VAL A 85 -13.25 0.63 10.37
CA VAL A 85 -14.18 -0.49 10.52
C VAL A 85 -13.57 -1.62 11.35
N ASP A 86 -14.37 -2.19 12.26
CA ASP A 86 -13.93 -3.21 13.21
C ASP A 86 -14.22 -4.65 12.77
N SER A 87 -15.23 -4.84 11.91
CA SER A 87 -15.71 -6.15 11.46
C SER A 87 -15.34 -6.40 10.00
N TYR A 88 -15.05 -7.67 9.67
CA TYR A 88 -14.78 -8.09 8.29
C TYR A 88 -16.04 -7.92 7.40
N ASP A 89 -17.22 -8.21 7.95
CA ASP A 89 -18.48 -8.17 7.20
C ASP A 89 -18.91 -6.75 6.77
N ASP A 90 -18.37 -5.73 7.44
CA ASP A 90 -18.69 -4.33 7.21
C ASP A 90 -17.69 -3.62 6.28
N LEU A 91 -16.64 -4.31 5.82
CA LEU A 91 -15.61 -3.74 4.94
C LEU A 91 -16.20 -3.30 3.60
N ALA A 92 -15.92 -2.04 3.23
CA ALA A 92 -16.33 -1.45 1.97
C ALA A 92 -15.30 -0.46 1.42
N VAL A 93 -15.54 0.01 0.19
CA VAL A 93 -14.79 1.13 -0.39
C VAL A 93 -14.91 2.38 0.50
N GLY A 94 -13.77 3.03 0.76
CA GLY A 94 -13.61 4.16 1.67
C GLY A 94 -13.12 3.76 3.07
N ASP A 95 -13.13 2.47 3.41
CA ASP A 95 -12.55 2.02 4.67
C ASP A 95 -11.03 2.05 4.64
N TYR A 96 -10.43 2.40 5.78
CA TYR A 96 -9.00 2.56 5.92
C TYR A 96 -8.45 1.99 7.21
N VAL A 97 -7.15 1.73 7.18
CA VAL A 97 -6.33 1.45 8.35
C VAL A 97 -5.11 2.36 8.34
N ARG A 98 -4.75 2.88 9.51
CA ARG A 98 -3.51 3.61 9.74
C ARG A 98 -2.64 2.92 10.77
N PHE A 99 -1.35 2.95 10.52
CA PHE A 99 -0.34 2.50 11.47
C PHE A 99 0.77 3.53 11.58
N THR A 100 1.07 3.93 12.81
CA THR A 100 2.05 4.97 13.11
C THR A 100 3.14 4.43 14.02
N LYS A 101 4.41 4.71 13.68
CA LYS A 101 5.55 4.44 14.56
C LYS A 101 6.75 5.36 14.27
N PRO A 102 7.63 5.62 15.25
CA PRO A 102 8.96 6.18 14.99
C PRO A 102 9.82 5.21 14.18
N ILE A 103 10.66 5.73 13.28
CA ILE A 103 11.69 4.97 12.56
C ILE A 103 13.04 5.21 13.23
N ASP A 104 13.39 4.39 14.21
CA ASP A 104 14.54 4.61 15.07
C ASP A 104 15.86 4.04 14.51
N ASP A 105 16.98 4.41 15.14
CA ASP A 105 18.31 3.89 14.78
C ASP A 105 18.39 2.36 14.90
N THR A 106 17.64 1.79 15.84
CA THR A 106 17.50 0.34 16.01
C THR A 106 16.79 -0.31 14.82
N ASP A 107 15.74 0.31 14.29
CA ASP A 107 15.03 -0.17 13.09
C ASP A 107 15.96 -0.14 11.87
N VAL A 108 16.69 0.97 11.67
CA VAL A 108 17.64 1.13 10.54
C VAL A 108 18.77 0.10 10.62
N SER A 109 19.33 -0.10 11.81
CA SER A 109 20.40 -1.07 12.04
C SER A 109 19.90 -2.52 11.86
N ALA A 110 18.73 -2.84 12.39
CA ALA A 110 18.12 -4.15 12.22
C ALA A 110 17.77 -4.43 10.76
N PHE A 111 17.22 -3.43 10.05
CA PHE A 111 16.89 -3.54 8.64
C PHE A 111 18.13 -3.78 7.78
N ALA A 112 19.21 -3.03 8.01
CA ALA A 112 20.49 -3.25 7.32
C ALA A 112 21.01 -4.68 7.53
N HIS A 113 20.83 -5.25 8.73
CA HIS A 113 21.21 -6.61 9.02
C HIS A 113 20.37 -7.65 8.27
N ILE A 114 19.03 -7.54 8.30
CA ILE A 114 18.14 -8.54 7.68
C ILE A 114 18.05 -8.43 6.16
N SER A 115 18.19 -7.22 5.61
CA SER A 115 18.10 -6.96 4.17
C SER A 115 19.46 -7.10 3.47
N GLY A 116 20.55 -6.93 4.21
CA GLY A 116 21.91 -6.81 3.64
C GLY A 116 22.22 -5.43 3.06
N ASP A 117 21.27 -4.48 3.06
CA ASP A 117 21.52 -3.10 2.61
C ASP A 117 22.31 -2.33 3.67
N THR A 118 23.63 -2.37 3.50
CA THR A 118 24.63 -1.73 4.36
C THR A 118 25.16 -0.43 3.78
N ASN A 119 24.38 0.25 2.93
CA ASN A 119 24.79 1.53 2.36
C ASN A 119 25.15 2.54 3.46
N GLN A 120 26.32 3.18 3.32
CA GLN A 120 26.84 4.14 4.29
C GLN A 120 25.90 5.32 4.52
N LEU A 121 25.04 5.63 3.54
CA LEU A 121 24.02 6.68 3.68
C LEU A 121 23.10 6.47 4.88
N HIS A 122 22.76 5.21 5.19
CA HIS A 122 21.86 4.86 6.29
C HIS A 122 22.59 4.70 7.63
N LEU A 123 23.88 4.34 7.60
CA LEU A 123 24.59 3.86 8.78
C LEU A 123 25.67 4.82 9.30
N VAL A 124 26.31 5.60 8.43
CA VAL A 124 27.51 6.38 8.76
C VAL A 124 27.22 7.87 8.70
N LYS A 125 27.05 8.50 9.88
CA LYS A 125 26.73 9.93 10.01
C LYS A 125 27.69 10.84 9.23
N SER A 126 29.00 10.65 9.39
CA SER A 126 30.02 11.48 8.72
C SER A 126 30.04 11.33 7.20
N PHE A 127 29.56 10.21 6.66
CA PHE A 127 29.36 10.03 5.23
C PHE A 127 28.11 10.78 4.78
N ALA A 128 27.00 10.57 5.49
CA ALA A 128 25.69 11.13 5.15
C ALA A 128 25.67 12.67 5.21
N GLU A 129 26.38 13.29 6.16
CA GLU A 129 26.57 14.75 6.26
C GLU A 129 27.22 15.39 5.02
N ARG A 130 27.94 14.60 4.21
CA ARG A 130 28.58 15.08 2.97
C ARG A 130 27.70 14.91 1.74
N THR A 131 26.50 14.36 1.90
CA THR A 131 25.53 14.16 0.81
C THR A 131 24.51 15.30 0.79
N GLN A 132 23.63 15.34 -0.22
CA GLN A 132 22.56 16.36 -0.27
C GLN A 132 21.55 16.27 0.89
N PHE A 133 21.55 15.16 1.64
CA PHE A 133 20.63 14.94 2.74
C PHE A 133 21.08 15.59 4.06
N GLY A 134 22.37 15.95 4.20
CA GLY A 134 22.89 16.61 5.41
C GLY A 134 22.92 15.73 6.67
N GLY A 135 22.41 14.51 6.62
CA GLY A 135 22.32 13.56 7.73
C GLY A 135 21.92 12.16 7.25
N ARG A 136 21.89 11.19 8.17
CA ARG A 136 21.43 9.82 7.84
C ARG A 136 19.93 9.83 7.59
N ILE A 137 19.52 9.06 6.59
CA ILE A 137 18.11 8.81 6.29
C ILE A 137 17.81 7.32 6.43
N ALA A 138 16.58 6.96 6.75
CA ALA A 138 16.14 5.58 6.80
C ALA A 138 16.11 4.95 5.38
N HIS A 139 16.15 3.61 5.31
CA HIS A 139 15.91 2.90 4.06
C HIS A 139 14.46 3.11 3.63
N GLY A 140 14.22 3.48 2.36
CA GLY A 140 12.85 3.65 1.87
C GLY A 140 12.00 2.38 2.01
N THR A 141 12.60 1.21 1.80
CA THR A 141 11.94 -0.10 1.95
C THR A 141 11.64 -0.47 3.41
N LEU A 142 12.43 0.02 4.38
CA LEU A 142 12.09 -0.07 5.80
C LEU A 142 10.82 0.73 6.09
N VAL A 143 10.76 1.98 5.61
CA VAL A 143 9.58 2.84 5.77
C VAL A 143 8.37 2.21 5.09
N ALA A 144 8.50 1.69 3.86
CA ALA A 144 7.44 0.98 3.15
C ALA A 144 6.93 -0.26 3.92
N GLY A 145 7.76 -0.86 4.78
CA GLY A 145 7.34 -1.95 5.67
C GLY A 145 6.19 -1.58 6.61
N THR A 146 6.02 -0.29 6.94
CA THR A 146 4.87 0.19 7.73
C THR A 146 3.53 0.03 7.01
N ILE A 147 3.52 0.01 5.67
CA ILE A 147 2.33 -0.33 4.86
C ILE A 147 1.91 -1.77 5.13
N SER A 148 2.86 -2.71 5.14
CA SER A 148 2.58 -4.11 5.48
C SER A 148 2.00 -4.24 6.89
N ALA A 149 2.53 -3.46 7.84
CA ALA A 149 2.01 -3.40 9.20
C ALA A 149 0.56 -2.85 9.23
N ALA A 150 0.24 -1.79 8.49
CA ALA A 150 -1.13 -1.28 8.36
C ALA A 150 -2.07 -2.32 7.73
N LEU A 151 -1.65 -3.00 6.66
CA LEU A 151 -2.46 -4.04 6.00
C LEU A 151 -2.82 -5.21 6.93
N ALA A 152 -1.89 -5.60 7.81
CA ALA A 152 -2.10 -6.68 8.79
C ALA A 152 -3.16 -6.34 9.87
N ARG A 153 -3.65 -5.10 9.91
CA ARG A 153 -4.58 -4.57 10.92
C ARG A 153 -6.00 -4.36 10.39
N PHE A 154 -6.24 -4.60 9.09
CA PHE A 154 -7.60 -4.75 8.58
C PHE A 154 -8.31 -5.92 9.29
N PRO A 155 -9.63 -5.84 9.49
CA PRO A 155 -10.36 -6.95 10.08
C PRO A 155 -10.37 -8.15 9.11
N GLY A 156 -10.05 -9.33 9.65
CA GLY A 156 -9.90 -10.55 8.86
C GLY A 156 -8.44 -10.91 8.58
N LEU A 157 -8.24 -11.85 7.65
CA LEU A 157 -6.95 -12.29 7.16
C LEU A 157 -6.62 -11.54 5.86
N THR A 158 -5.66 -10.62 5.94
CA THR A 158 -5.13 -9.89 4.77
C THR A 158 -3.97 -10.63 4.12
N ILE A 159 -4.08 -10.88 2.81
CA ILE A 159 -3.02 -11.44 1.96
C ILE A 159 -2.59 -10.36 0.98
N TYR A 160 -1.32 -9.97 1.07
CA TYR A 160 -0.71 -8.88 0.30
C TYR A 160 -0.17 -9.43 -1.04
N LEU A 161 -0.80 -9.07 -2.15
CA LEU A 161 -0.51 -9.68 -3.47
C LEU A 161 0.48 -8.88 -4.30
N SER A 162 0.33 -7.56 -4.31
CA SER A 162 1.23 -6.66 -5.03
C SER A 162 1.23 -5.28 -4.39
N GLN A 163 2.34 -4.58 -4.59
CA GLN A 163 2.53 -3.20 -4.14
C GLN A 163 3.31 -2.42 -5.21
N ASP A 164 2.82 -1.23 -5.53
CA ASP A 164 3.55 -0.19 -6.28
C ASP A 164 3.95 0.95 -5.33
N LEU A 165 5.14 1.53 -5.50
CA LEU A 165 5.68 2.55 -4.58
C LEU A 165 6.39 3.67 -5.33
N GLU A 166 6.03 4.90 -5.00
CA GLU A 166 6.78 6.11 -5.32
C GLU A 166 7.40 6.69 -4.04
N PHE A 167 8.74 6.76 -3.98
CA PHE A 167 9.45 7.43 -2.88
C PHE A 167 9.56 8.93 -3.18
N ARG A 168 8.78 9.75 -2.47
CA ARG A 168 8.63 11.19 -2.74
C ARG A 168 9.56 12.08 -1.92
N ALA A 169 9.93 11.65 -0.71
CA ALA A 169 10.84 12.38 0.17
C ALA A 169 11.64 11.42 1.07
N PRO A 170 12.86 11.81 1.51
CA PRO A 170 13.63 11.02 2.47
C PRO A 170 13.00 11.11 3.87
N VAL A 171 13.21 10.07 4.67
CA VAL A 171 12.82 10.05 6.09
C VAL A 171 14.08 10.10 6.94
N GLU A 172 14.19 11.11 7.81
CA GLU A 172 15.30 11.20 8.76
C GLU A 172 15.14 10.16 9.88
N VAL A 173 16.27 9.64 10.39
CA VAL A 173 16.24 8.68 11.51
C VAL A 173 15.68 9.35 12.76
N GLY A 174 14.69 8.71 13.39
CA GLY A 174 13.92 9.21 14.53
C GLY A 174 12.59 9.88 14.15
N THR A 175 12.29 10.00 12.84
CA THR A 175 11.01 10.55 12.37
C THR A 175 9.89 9.54 12.62
N THR A 176 8.76 10.02 13.14
CA THR A 176 7.51 9.26 13.19
C THR A 176 6.82 9.32 11.84
N VAL A 177 6.39 8.15 11.37
CA VAL A 177 5.67 8.02 10.11
C VAL A 177 4.33 7.30 10.33
N THR A 178 3.34 7.69 9.55
CA THR A 178 2.01 7.08 9.50
C THR A 178 1.78 6.49 8.12
N ALA A 179 1.65 5.16 8.05
CA ALA A 179 1.15 4.49 6.86
C ALA A 179 -0.37 4.48 6.87
N THR A 180 -0.99 4.89 5.78
CA THR A 180 -2.43 4.78 5.52
C THR A 180 -2.67 3.82 4.38
N CYS A 181 -3.64 2.92 4.56
CA CYS A 181 -4.11 1.98 3.54
C CYS A 181 -5.62 2.13 3.43
N GLU A 182 -6.12 2.66 2.32
CA GLU A 182 -7.56 2.92 2.09
C GLU A 182 -8.07 2.07 0.93
N ILE A 183 -9.20 1.39 1.11
CA ILE A 183 -9.87 0.63 0.06
C ILE A 183 -10.49 1.60 -0.94
N VAL A 184 -9.99 1.60 -2.17
CA VAL A 184 -10.49 2.48 -3.24
C VAL A 184 -11.31 1.75 -4.29
N GLU A 185 -11.20 0.41 -4.36
CA GLU A 185 -11.94 -0.40 -5.34
C GLU A 185 -12.14 -1.84 -4.86
N GLU A 186 -13.34 -2.38 -5.10
CA GLU A 186 -13.63 -3.81 -4.99
C GLU A 186 -13.38 -4.50 -6.34
N LEU A 187 -12.47 -5.47 -6.36
CA LEU A 187 -12.11 -6.24 -7.55
C LEU A 187 -12.82 -7.60 -7.64
N GLY A 188 -13.70 -7.88 -6.69
CA GLY A 188 -14.47 -9.13 -6.56
C GLY A 188 -13.65 -10.31 -6.01
N ALA A 189 -14.33 -11.36 -5.56
CA ALA A 189 -13.71 -12.51 -4.88
C ALA A 189 -12.81 -12.09 -3.70
N THR A 190 -13.34 -11.18 -2.86
CA THR A 190 -12.68 -10.64 -1.66
C THR A 190 -11.33 -9.96 -1.93
N ARG A 191 -11.12 -9.50 -3.17
CA ARG A 191 -9.95 -8.70 -3.59
C ARG A 191 -10.30 -7.23 -3.60
N TYR A 192 -9.33 -6.42 -3.17
CA TYR A 192 -9.44 -4.99 -3.07
C TYR A 192 -8.21 -4.31 -3.67
N ARG A 193 -8.43 -3.18 -4.32
CA ARG A 193 -7.37 -2.20 -4.60
C ARG A 193 -7.36 -1.20 -3.47
N LEU A 194 -6.18 -0.92 -2.95
CA LEU A 194 -6.00 0.09 -1.92
C LEU A 194 -5.07 1.19 -2.45
N HIS A 195 -5.39 2.43 -2.10
CA HIS A 195 -4.40 3.50 -2.09
C HIS A 195 -3.55 3.34 -0.82
N THR A 196 -2.24 3.51 -0.97
CA THR A 196 -1.30 3.39 0.14
C THR A 196 -0.41 4.61 0.18
N SER A 197 -0.35 5.29 1.32
CA SER A 197 0.55 6.41 1.54
C SER A 197 1.31 6.24 2.85
N VAL A 198 2.46 6.90 2.95
CA VAL A 198 3.18 7.08 4.20
C VAL A 198 3.52 8.56 4.33
N GLU A 199 3.17 9.14 5.48
CA GLU A 199 3.36 10.55 5.79
C GLU A 199 4.15 10.72 7.09
N THR A 200 4.88 11.83 7.22
CA THR A 200 5.53 12.23 8.49
C THR A 200 4.54 12.98 9.38
N ASP A 201 4.89 13.20 10.65
CA ASP A 201 4.13 14.08 11.56
C ASP A 201 3.92 15.51 11.02
N ASP A 202 4.84 16.00 10.18
CA ASP A 202 4.72 17.30 9.48
C ASP A 202 3.85 17.25 8.21
N GLU A 203 3.02 16.21 8.04
CA GLU A 203 2.11 15.99 6.90
C GLU A 203 2.81 15.94 5.52
N VAL A 204 4.09 15.57 5.49
CA VAL A 204 4.83 15.36 4.25
C VAL A 204 4.64 13.92 3.78
N THR A 205 4.03 13.74 2.61
CA THR A 205 3.95 12.42 1.96
C THR A 205 5.34 11.97 1.49
N VAL A 206 5.87 10.93 2.13
CA VAL A 206 7.19 10.36 1.83
C VAL A 206 7.10 9.15 0.89
N ILE A 207 5.96 8.44 0.92
CA ILE A 207 5.64 7.33 0.02
C ILE A 207 4.20 7.48 -0.45
N ASP A 208 3.96 7.22 -1.73
CA ASP A 208 2.62 7.14 -2.35
C ASP A 208 2.56 5.91 -3.26
N GLY A 209 1.41 5.29 -3.41
CA GLY A 209 1.29 4.09 -4.25
C GLY A 209 -0.04 3.35 -4.12
N GLU A 210 -0.06 2.11 -4.62
CA GLU A 210 -1.24 1.25 -4.59
C GLU A 210 -0.88 -0.20 -4.20
N ALA A 211 -1.79 -0.85 -3.47
CA ALA A 211 -1.74 -2.27 -3.16
C ALA A 211 -2.90 -3.03 -3.81
N ILE A 212 -2.66 -4.28 -4.19
CA ILE A 212 -3.74 -5.26 -4.38
C ILE A 212 -3.66 -6.28 -3.25
N VAL A 213 -4.78 -6.49 -2.56
CA VAL A 213 -4.88 -7.43 -1.45
C VAL A 213 -6.10 -8.33 -1.59
N VAL A 214 -6.05 -9.45 -0.89
CA VAL A 214 -7.22 -10.27 -0.55
C VAL A 214 -7.47 -10.10 0.94
N ILE A 215 -8.69 -9.77 1.34
CA ILE A 215 -9.08 -9.78 2.75
C ILE A 215 -10.18 -10.84 2.90
N LYS A 216 -9.98 -11.81 3.79
CA LYS A 216 -10.94 -12.89 4.04
C LYS A 216 -11.35 -12.90 5.50
N GLU A 217 -12.47 -13.56 5.79
CA GLU A 217 -12.81 -13.88 7.17
C GLU A 217 -11.67 -14.68 7.82
N SER A 218 -11.27 -14.28 9.03
CA SER A 218 -10.27 -15.03 9.78
C SER A 218 -10.84 -16.39 10.18
N PRO A 219 -10.10 -17.49 10.03
CA PRO A 219 -10.55 -18.78 10.54
C PRO A 219 -10.80 -18.66 12.05
N GLU A 220 -11.93 -19.20 12.52
CA GLU A 220 -12.21 -19.31 13.95
C GLU A 220 -11.07 -20.11 14.63
N ASN A 221 -10.55 -19.57 15.74
CA ASN A 221 -9.54 -20.25 16.57
C ASN A 221 -10.13 -21.42 17.36
#